data_AF-A0A6B3HYE8-F1
#
_entry.id   AF-A0A6B3HYE8-F1
#
_cell.length_a   1.000
_cell.length_b   1.000
_cell.length_c   1.000
_cell.angle_alpha   90.00
_cell.angle_beta   90.00
_cell.angle_gamma   90.00
#
_symmetry.space_group_name_H-M   'P 1'
#
loop_
_entity.id
_entity.type
_entity.pdbx_description
1 polymer ?
#
loop_
_entity_poly.entity_id
_entity_poly.type
_entity_poly.pdbx_seq_one_letter_code
_entity_poly.pdbx_strand_id
1 'polypeptide(L)'
;LDFCTTPGPDRALADGIRPLGAGVTRVITELGVLARGGVGDELRLVAVHPGVTVEQVRAATGWELKVADTVTTVEPPTDAELRLLRDDVDPHRVYLR
;
A
#
# COMPACT_ATOMS: atom_id res chain seq x y z
N LEU A 1 -5.37 4.34 16.59
CA LEU A 1 -4.94 5.64 16.03
C LEU A 1 -5.14 6.68 17.11
N ASP A 2 -4.06 7.34 17.53
CA ASP A 2 -4.12 8.31 18.64
C ASP A 2 -4.50 9.72 18.15
N PHE A 3 -4.17 10.04 16.90
CA PHE A 3 -4.54 11.29 16.22
C PHE A 3 -4.76 11.05 14.73
N CYS A 4 -5.78 11.68 14.13
CA CYS A 4 -6.13 11.50 12.72
C CYS A 4 -5.86 12.80 11.94
N THR A 5 -4.74 12.84 11.21
CA THR A 5 -4.39 13.96 10.32
C THR A 5 -5.14 13.89 8.99
N THR A 6 -5.22 12.70 8.41
CA THR A 6 -5.86 12.44 7.11
C THR A 6 -6.93 11.37 7.31
N PRO A 7 -8.23 11.72 7.25
CA PRO A 7 -9.29 10.75 7.43
C PRO A 7 -9.38 9.81 6.23
N GLY A 8 -9.51 8.51 6.50
CA GLY A 8 -9.94 7.54 5.50
C GLY A 8 -11.38 7.82 5.03
N PRO A 9 -11.83 7.21 3.92
CA PRO A 9 -13.16 7.46 3.35
C PRO A 9 -14.30 7.40 4.37
N ASP A 10 -14.34 6.35 5.18
CA ASP A 10 -15.43 6.11 6.15
C ASP A 10 -15.45 7.17 7.27
N ARG A 11 -14.26 7.54 7.76
CA ARG A 11 -14.09 8.60 8.76
C ARG A 11 -14.51 9.96 8.20
N ALA A 12 -14.06 10.29 6.99
CA ALA A 12 -14.42 11.53 6.32
C ALA A 12 -15.95 11.65 6.16
N LEU A 13 -16.59 10.56 5.70
CA LEU A 13 -18.05 10.51 5.54
C LEU A 13 -18.80 10.70 6.86
N ALA A 14 -18.32 10.08 7.94
CA ALA A 14 -18.87 10.23 9.28
C ALA A 14 -18.73 11.66 9.84
N ASP A 15 -17.63 12.34 9.50
CA ASP A 15 -17.37 13.73 9.86
C ASP A 15 -18.09 14.73 8.92
N GLY A 16 -18.99 14.26 8.04
CA GLY A 16 -19.76 15.09 7.11
C GLY A 16 -18.97 15.57 5.88
N ILE A 17 -17.72 15.14 5.75
CA ILE A 17 -16.87 15.44 4.60
C ILE A 17 -17.27 14.51 3.46
N ARG A 18 -17.42 15.06 2.25
CA ARG A 18 -17.67 14.30 1.03
C ARG A 18 -16.47 14.48 0.09
N PRO A 19 -15.46 13.60 0.18
CA PRO A 19 -14.32 13.67 -0.70
C PRO A 19 -14.77 13.52 -2.16
N LEU A 20 -14.25 14.37 -3.05
CA LEU A 20 -14.51 14.24 -4.49
C LEU A 20 -13.79 13.03 -5.11
N GLY A 21 -12.73 12.53 -4.45
CA GLY A 21 -11.97 11.37 -4.90
C GLY A 21 -12.25 10.10 -4.08
N ALA A 22 -11.67 8.98 -4.51
CA ALA A 22 -11.84 7.66 -3.89
C ALA A 22 -11.16 7.49 -2.51
N GLY A 23 -10.45 8.52 -2.02
CA GLY A 23 -9.64 8.44 -0.81
C GLY A 23 -8.47 7.46 -0.94
N VAL A 24 -8.08 6.82 0.17
CA VAL A 24 -6.97 5.85 0.18
C VAL A 24 -7.38 4.57 -0.54
N THR A 25 -6.80 4.34 -1.73
CA THR A 25 -7.07 3.16 -2.56
C THR A 25 -6.05 2.05 -2.37
N ARG A 26 -4.79 2.40 -2.06
CA ARG A 26 -3.68 1.45 -1.84
C ARG A 26 -2.76 1.92 -0.72
N VAL A 27 -2.11 0.96 -0.08
CA VAL A 27 -1.00 1.17 0.86
C VAL A 27 0.12 0.23 0.46
N ILE A 28 1.30 0.80 0.18
CA ILE A 28 2.51 0.05 -0.20
C ILE A 28 3.43 0.08 1.01
N THR A 29 3.89 -1.09 1.43
CA THR A 29 4.79 -1.27 2.57
C THR A 29 6.02 -2.08 2.15
N GLU A 30 6.98 -2.24 3.05
CA GLU A 30 8.12 -3.14 2.89
C GLU A 30 7.74 -4.62 2.74
N LEU A 31 6.50 -4.99 3.11
CA LEU A 31 6.03 -6.38 3.06
C LEU A 31 5.16 -6.67 1.84
N GLY A 32 4.44 -5.68 1.33
CA GLY A 32 3.59 -5.87 0.17
C GLY A 32 2.64 -4.72 -0.10
N VAL A 33 1.55 -5.03 -0.78
CA VAL A 33 0.54 -4.06 -1.22
C VAL A 33 -0.82 -4.43 -0.66
N LEU A 34 -1.42 -3.49 0.03
CA LEU A 34 -2.82 -3.54 0.45
C LEU A 34 -3.64 -2.66 -0.50
N ALA A 35 -4.82 -3.12 -0.87
CA ALA A 35 -5.73 -2.36 -1.74
C ALA A 35 -7.18 -2.52 -1.31
N ARG A 36 -8.01 -1.52 -1.63
CA ARG A 36 -9.47 -1.61 -1.52
C ARG A 36 -10.07 -2.22 -2.79
N GLY A 37 -11.20 -2.93 -2.67
CA GLY A 37 -12.00 -3.38 -3.82
C GLY A 37 -12.75 -2.22 -4.49
N GLY A 38 -13.28 -1.31 -3.66
CA GLY A 38 -13.95 -0.08 -4.05
C GLY A 38 -13.91 0.98 -2.96
N VAL A 39 -14.61 2.10 -3.19
CA VAL A 39 -14.69 3.20 -2.21
C VAL A 39 -15.43 2.71 -0.96
N GLY A 40 -14.79 2.84 0.21
CA GLY A 40 -15.34 2.40 1.50
C GLY A 40 -15.00 0.95 1.88
N ASP A 41 -14.54 0.12 0.94
CA ASP A 41 -14.13 -1.26 1.25
C ASP A 41 -12.88 -1.30 2.12
N GLU A 42 -12.79 -2.24 3.06
CA GLU A 42 -11.59 -2.40 3.87
C GLU A 42 -10.33 -2.71 3.02
N LEU A 43 -9.16 -2.31 3.51
CA LEU A 43 -7.89 -2.70 2.92
C LEU A 43 -7.69 -4.21 3.07
N ARG A 44 -7.36 -4.88 1.96
CA ARG A 44 -6.97 -6.28 1.92
C ARG A 44 -5.58 -6.44 1.32
N LEU A 45 -4.83 -7.44 1.79
CA LEU A 45 -3.56 -7.82 1.17
C LEU A 45 -3.83 -8.38 -0.24
N VAL A 46 -3.23 -7.75 -1.26
CA VAL A 46 -3.38 -8.16 -2.67
C VAL A 46 -2.07 -8.64 -3.29
N ALA A 47 -0.92 -8.20 -2.76
CA ALA A 47 0.38 -8.68 -3.21
C ALA A 47 1.39 -8.67 -2.06
N VAL A 48 2.37 -9.57 -2.13
CA VAL A 48 3.56 -9.61 -1.25
C VAL A 48 4.81 -9.31 -2.05
N HIS A 49 5.83 -8.74 -1.43
CA HIS A 49 7.14 -8.59 -2.08
C HIS A 49 7.86 -9.95 -2.16
N PRO A 50 8.85 -10.12 -3.07
CA PRO A 50 9.60 -11.36 -3.19
C PRO A 50 10.17 -11.85 -1.86
N GLY A 51 9.88 -13.09 -1.50
CA GLY A 51 10.35 -13.72 -0.26
C GLY A 51 9.49 -13.42 0.99
N VAL A 52 8.44 -12.60 0.88
CA VAL A 52 7.52 -12.31 1.98
C VAL A 52 6.30 -13.25 1.92
N THR A 53 5.87 -13.77 3.06
CA THR A 53 4.66 -14.60 3.17
C THR A 53 3.47 -13.83 3.73
N VAL A 54 2.25 -14.34 3.50
CA VAL A 54 1.01 -13.76 4.04
C VAL A 54 1.03 -13.77 5.58
N GLU A 55 1.58 -14.81 6.18
CA GLU A 55 1.70 -14.98 7.63
C GLU A 55 2.60 -13.89 8.24
N GLN A 56 3.72 -13.55 7.58
CA GLN A 56 4.58 -12.45 8.02
C GLN A 56 3.84 -11.13 8.01
N VAL A 57 3.06 -10.86 6.96
CA VAL A 57 2.25 -9.63 6.87
C VAL A 57 1.21 -9.58 7.98
N ARG A 58 0.50 -10.69 8.22
CA ARG A 58 -0.49 -10.78 9.31
C ARG A 58 0.15 -10.56 10.68
N ALA A 59 1.29 -11.19 10.95
CA ALA A 59 2.00 -11.03 12.21
C ALA A 59 2.48 -9.58 12.45
N ALA A 60 2.79 -8.84 11.37
CA ALA A 60 3.17 -7.44 11.42
C ALA A 60 1.97 -6.47 11.44
N THR A 61 0.74 -6.96 11.33
CA THR A 61 -0.47 -6.13 11.24
C THR A 61 -1.24 -6.17 12.56
N GLY A 62 -1.49 -5.00 13.15
CA GLY A 62 -2.14 -4.88 14.47
C GLY A 62 -3.66 -5.11 14.49
N TRP A 63 -4.24 -5.64 13.42
CA TRP A 63 -5.66 -5.98 13.30
C TRP A 63 -5.82 -7.23 12.42
N GLU A 64 -7.03 -7.79 12.41
CA GLU A 64 -7.38 -8.94 11.57
C GLU A 64 -7.35 -8.57 10.08
N LEU A 65 -6.19 -8.76 9.44
CA LEU A 65 -5.98 -8.38 8.06
C LEU A 65 -6.71 -9.32 7.09
N LYS A 66 -7.65 -8.77 6.33
CA LYS A 66 -8.26 -9.45 5.19
C LYS A 66 -7.23 -9.69 4.08
N VAL A 67 -7.34 -10.85 3.45
CA VAL A 67 -6.46 -11.28 2.35
C VAL A 67 -7.35 -11.51 1.14
N ALA A 68 -6.92 -11.05 -0.03
CA ALA A 68 -7.64 -11.30 -1.27
C ALA A 68 -7.61 -12.78 -1.64
N ASP A 69 -8.60 -13.24 -2.43
CA ASP A 69 -8.70 -14.63 -2.90
C ASP A 69 -7.45 -15.08 -3.68
N THR A 70 -6.77 -14.12 -4.31
CA THR A 70 -5.48 -14.32 -4.96
C THR A 70 -4.51 -13.24 -4.50
N VAL A 71 -3.40 -13.65 -3.91
CA VAL A 71 -2.28 -12.79 -3.55
C VAL A 71 -1.17 -13.03 -4.55
N THR A 72 -0.75 -11.99 -5.26
CA THR A 72 0.36 -12.09 -6.20
C THR A 72 1.69 -11.75 -5.53
N THR A 73 2.79 -12.10 -6.17
CA THR A 73 4.11 -11.57 -5.81
C THR A 73 4.40 -10.36 -6.67
N VAL A 74 4.85 -9.26 -6.07
CA VAL A 74 5.27 -8.06 -6.80
C VAL A 74 6.46 -8.41 -7.69
N GLU A 75 6.36 -8.07 -8.98
CA GLU A 75 7.43 -8.29 -9.92
C GLU A 75 8.64 -7.41 -9.57
N PRO A 76 9.88 -7.96 -9.57
CA PRO A 76 11.07 -7.15 -9.43
C PRO A 76 11.15 -6.09 -10.54
N PRO A 77 11.67 -4.88 -10.25
CA PRO A 77 11.88 -3.87 -11.27
C PRO A 77 12.75 -4.38 -12.41
N THR A 78 12.44 -3.96 -13.63
CA THR A 78 13.24 -4.28 -14.81
C THR A 78 14.56 -3.53 -14.80
N ASP A 79 15.55 -4.03 -15.56
CA ASP A 79 16.84 -3.34 -15.71
C ASP A 79 16.69 -1.92 -16.28
N ALA A 80 15.68 -1.69 -17.11
CA ALA A 80 15.41 -0.38 -17.69
C ALA A 80 14.90 0.61 -16.62
N GLU A 81 13.96 0.17 -15.77
CA GLU A 81 13.45 0.97 -14.66
C GLU A 81 14.54 1.24 -13.63
N LEU A 82 15.40 0.26 -13.34
CA LEU A 82 16.53 0.44 -12.43
C LEU A 82 17.54 1.45 -12.95
N ARG A 83 17.86 1.43 -14.26
CA ARG A 83 18.73 2.45 -14.87
C ARG A 83 18.11 3.84 -14.78
N LEU A 84 16.86 3.99 -15.23
CA LEU A 84 16.13 5.26 -15.15
C LEU A 84 16.12 5.82 -13.73
N LEU A 85 15.85 4.97 -12.74
CA LEU A 85 15.80 5.39 -11.34
C LEU A 85 17.17 5.87 -10.83
N ARG A 86 18.24 5.17 -11.18
CA ARG A 86 19.60 5.44 -10.67
C ARG A 86 20.33 6.54 -11.41
N ASP A 87 20.04 6.73 -12.70
CA ASP A 87 20.82 7.61 -13.57
C ASP A 87 20.08 8.93 -13.86
N ASP A 88 18.74 8.92 -13.89
CA ASP A 88 17.94 10.08 -14.29
C ASP A 88 17.05 10.63 -13.17
N VAL A 89 16.36 9.76 -12.41
CA VAL A 89 15.37 10.19 -11.39
C VAL A 89 16.00 10.52 -10.04
N ASP A 90 16.91 9.68 -9.55
CA ASP A 90 17.65 9.89 -8.30
C ASP A 90 19.17 9.71 -8.46
N PRO A 91 19.83 10.45 -9.38
CA PRO A 91 21.27 10.32 -9.63
C PRO A 91 22.14 10.64 -8.41
N HIS A 92 21.63 11.47 -7.51
CA HIS A 92 22.34 11.87 -6.29
C HIS A 92 21.99 11.02 -5.07
N ARG A 93 21.16 9.96 -5.24
CA ARG A 93 20.81 9.01 -4.18
C ARG A 93 20.25 9.66 -2.93
N VAL A 94 19.39 10.64 -3.11
CA VAL A 94 18.73 11.32 -1.99
C VAL A 94 17.72 10.37 -1.33
N TYR A 95 17.08 9.52 -2.13
CA TYR A 95 16.06 8.57 -1.70
C TYR A 95 16.55 7.13 -1.70
N LEU A 96 17.35 6.73 -2.70
CA LEU A 96 18.02 5.44 -2.74
C LEU A 96 19.22 5.41 -1.78
N ARG A 97 18.98 5.16 -0.50
CA ARG A 97 20.02 5.05 0.54
C ARG A 97 20.57 3.64 0.68
#